data_AF-A0A7J9CYW7-F1
#
_entry.id   AF-A0A7J9CYW7-F1
#
_cell.length_a   1.000
_cell.length_b   1.000
_cell.length_c   1.000
_cell.angle_alpha   90.00
_cell.angle_beta   90.00
_cell.angle_gamma   90.00
#
_symmetry.space_group_name_H-M   'P 1'
#
loop_
_entity.id
_entity.type
_entity.pdbx_description
1 polymer ?
#
loop_
_entity_poly.entity_id
_entity_poly.type
_entity_poly.pdbx_seq_one_letter_code
_entity_poly.pdbx_strand_id
1 'polypeptide(L)'
;MTSNSSDGAIDSRFFSTKRISVLLDDNTYLLWRQQVLLAVKVHKLQSFLEPQQDPPTQFLADGNGGFHENPEFAHFEQQNSALASWLLSSISQTVLLHLIALHSQRKGELSMKEFLMKVKSCCDNLASCGEIVGKHEHVTTILNGLPPEYESVITIVTVSQVPYTVQGITSMLLDTEARQQVVSNEVSSSANLVSSESSDTSGSIPTY
;
A
#
# COMPACT_ATOMS: atom_id res chain seq x y z
N MET A 1 -19.32 39.25 -35.45
CA MET A 1 -18.73 37.92 -35.73
C MET A 1 -18.38 37.31 -34.39
N THR A 2 -19.25 36.44 -33.88
CA THR A 2 -19.12 35.79 -32.57
C THR A 2 -18.36 34.48 -32.74
N SER A 3 -17.06 34.48 -32.48
CA SER A 3 -16.26 33.27 -32.37
C SER A 3 -16.34 32.76 -30.94
N ASN A 4 -17.25 31.82 -30.73
CA ASN A 4 -17.49 31.10 -29.49
C ASN A 4 -16.31 30.16 -29.23
N SER A 5 -15.38 30.57 -28.36
CA SER A 5 -14.29 29.73 -27.86
C SER A 5 -14.77 28.96 -26.65
N SER A 6 -15.35 27.79 -26.89
CA SER A 6 -15.78 26.85 -25.86
C SER A 6 -15.52 25.42 -26.34
N ASP A 7 -14.27 25.16 -26.73
CA ASP A 7 -13.85 23.84 -27.23
C ASP A 7 -12.54 23.47 -26.53
N GLY A 8 -12.65 22.74 -25.42
CA GLY A 8 -11.48 22.22 -24.70
C GLY A 8 -11.69 21.94 -23.21
N ALA A 9 -12.62 22.64 -22.55
CA ALA A 9 -12.97 22.32 -21.17
C ALA A 9 -13.81 21.04 -21.17
N ILE A 10 -13.24 19.94 -20.65
CA ILE A 10 -14.04 18.75 -20.35
C ILE A 10 -15.15 19.19 -19.41
N ASP A 11 -16.37 19.18 -19.93
CA ASP A 11 -17.55 19.68 -19.24
C ASP A 11 -17.71 18.88 -17.94
N SER A 12 -17.73 19.56 -16.78
CA SER A 12 -17.95 18.93 -15.47
C SER A 12 -19.22 18.08 -15.42
N ARG A 13 -20.13 18.30 -16.38
CA ARG A 13 -21.29 17.47 -16.69
C ARG A 13 -20.95 16.03 -17.09
N PHE A 14 -19.81 15.73 -17.71
CA PHE A 14 -19.42 14.37 -18.11
C PHE A 14 -19.24 13.43 -16.91
N PHE A 15 -18.47 13.87 -15.91
CA PHE A 15 -18.20 13.10 -14.70
C PHE A 15 -19.42 13.03 -13.76
N SER A 16 -20.35 13.99 -13.89
CA SER A 16 -21.60 14.02 -13.13
C SER A 16 -22.72 13.15 -13.74
N THR A 17 -22.74 12.94 -15.06
CA THR A 17 -23.86 12.28 -15.77
C THR A 17 -23.64 10.81 -16.10
N LYS A 18 -22.40 10.32 -16.18
CA LYS A 18 -22.15 8.91 -16.47
C LYS A 18 -22.12 8.09 -15.17
N ARG A 19 -23.31 7.76 -14.64
CA ARG A 19 -23.44 6.63 -13.71
C ARG A 19 -22.94 5.39 -14.44
N ILE A 20 -21.76 4.90 -14.08
CA ILE A 20 -21.39 3.53 -14.38
C ILE A 20 -22.39 2.69 -13.59
N SER A 21 -23.43 2.21 -14.29
CA SER A 21 -24.54 1.45 -13.72
C SER A 21 -24.14 0.03 -13.32
N VAL A 22 -22.87 -0.32 -13.53
CA VAL A 22 -22.28 -1.63 -13.30
C VAL A 22 -21.07 -1.42 -12.40
N LEU A 23 -21.31 -1.53 -11.09
CA LEU A 23 -20.23 -1.62 -10.10
C LEU A 23 -19.35 -2.82 -10.47
N LEU A 24 -18.05 -2.66 -10.38
CA LEU A 24 -17.08 -3.73 -10.64
C LEU A 24 -17.47 -5.00 -9.85
N ASP A 25 -17.83 -6.07 -10.56
CA ASP A 25 -18.02 -7.43 -10.08
C ASP A 25 -17.34 -8.46 -11.02
N ASP A 26 -17.22 -9.71 -10.58
CA ASP A 26 -16.54 -10.81 -11.31
C ASP A 26 -17.02 -11.01 -12.76
N ASN A 27 -18.29 -10.73 -13.05
CA ASN A 27 -18.89 -10.95 -14.37
C ASN A 27 -18.81 -9.71 -15.26
N THR A 28 -18.44 -8.58 -14.68
CA THR A 28 -18.56 -7.26 -15.31
C THR A 28 -17.23 -6.58 -15.53
N TYR A 29 -16.10 -7.15 -15.05
CA TYR A 29 -14.76 -6.60 -15.29
C TYR A 29 -14.50 -6.27 -16.76
N LEU A 30 -14.81 -7.18 -17.69
CA LEU A 30 -14.61 -6.92 -19.12
C LEU A 30 -15.49 -5.78 -19.63
N LEU A 31 -16.73 -5.69 -19.13
CA LEU A 31 -17.67 -4.64 -19.51
C LEU A 31 -17.27 -3.28 -18.91
N TRP A 32 -16.91 -3.26 -17.63
CA TRP A 32 -16.38 -2.10 -16.92
C TRP A 32 -15.10 -1.59 -17.58
N ARG A 33 -14.14 -2.48 -17.85
CA ARG A 33 -12.88 -2.14 -18.53
C ARG A 33 -13.15 -1.56 -19.92
N GLN A 34 -14.06 -2.16 -20.68
CA GLN A 34 -14.44 -1.63 -21.99
C GLN A 34 -15.11 -0.24 -21.88
N GLN A 35 -15.99 -0.04 -20.89
CA GLN A 35 -16.65 1.25 -20.66
C GLN A 35 -15.67 2.35 -20.22
N VAL A 36 -14.71 2.02 -19.36
CA VAL A 36 -13.63 2.92 -18.92
C VAL A 36 -12.72 3.26 -20.10
N LEU A 37 -12.24 2.26 -20.84
CA LEU A 37 -11.36 2.50 -22.00
C LEU A 37 -12.05 3.35 -23.08
N LEU A 38 -13.33 3.10 -23.37
CA LEU A 38 -14.09 3.91 -24.32
C LEU A 38 -14.32 5.33 -23.80
N ALA A 39 -14.66 5.50 -22.53
CA ALA A 39 -14.81 6.81 -21.91
C ALA A 39 -13.52 7.63 -21.99
N VAL A 40 -12.39 7.03 -21.62
CA VAL A 40 -11.06 7.67 -21.67
C VAL A 40 -10.67 8.02 -23.10
N LYS A 41 -10.89 7.12 -24.07
CA LYS A 41 -10.62 7.36 -25.50
C LYS A 41 -11.44 8.51 -26.07
N VAL A 42 -12.73 8.59 -25.75
CA VAL A 42 -13.60 9.67 -26.24
C VAL A 42 -13.10 11.05 -25.80
N HIS A 43 -12.51 11.14 -24.60
CA HIS A 43 -12.04 12.41 -24.02
C HIS A 43 -10.53 12.64 -24.23
N LYS A 44 -9.87 11.77 -25.00
CA LYS A 44 -8.41 11.83 -25.26
C LYS A 44 -7.57 11.86 -23.97
N LEU A 45 -8.07 11.26 -22.88
CA LEU A 45 -7.39 11.22 -21.58
C LEU A 45 -6.42 10.04 -21.44
N GLN A 46 -6.07 9.38 -22.54
CA GLN A 46 -5.26 8.16 -22.53
C GLN A 46 -3.86 8.40 -21.97
N SER A 47 -3.30 9.59 -22.27
CA SER A 47 -1.98 9.98 -21.82
C SER A 47 -1.87 10.08 -20.30
N PHE A 48 -2.98 10.37 -19.59
CA PHE A 48 -3.01 10.41 -18.13
C PHE A 48 -2.97 9.02 -17.46
N LEU A 49 -3.29 7.96 -18.20
CA LEU A 49 -3.23 6.58 -17.70
C LEU A 49 -1.90 5.90 -18.03
N GLU A 50 -1.09 6.51 -18.88
CA GLU A 50 0.20 5.98 -19.29
C GLU A 50 1.31 6.54 -18.38
N PRO A 51 2.21 5.70 -17.84
CA PRO A 51 3.27 6.13 -16.93
C PRO A 51 4.36 7.03 -17.56
N GLN A 52 4.14 7.56 -18.76
CA GLN A 52 5.11 8.29 -19.58
C GLN A 52 4.76 9.77 -19.79
N GLN A 53 3.65 10.28 -19.25
CA GLN A 53 3.34 11.71 -19.37
C GLN A 53 4.07 12.50 -18.28
N ASP A 54 5.15 13.18 -18.66
CA ASP A 54 5.79 14.16 -17.76
C ASP A 54 4.84 15.35 -17.54
N PRO A 55 4.59 15.75 -16.28
CA PRO A 55 3.74 16.89 -15.99
C PRO A 55 4.37 18.19 -16.55
N PRO A 56 3.56 19.14 -17.07
CA PRO A 56 4.06 20.45 -17.47
C PRO A 56 4.77 21.15 -16.31
N THR A 57 5.71 22.05 -16.60
CA THR A 57 6.40 22.81 -15.55
C THR A 57 5.40 23.67 -14.78
N GLN A 58 5.38 23.57 -13.44
CA GLN A 58 4.43 24.28 -12.58
C GLN A 58 4.55 25.81 -12.65
N PHE A 59 5.79 26.31 -12.73
CA PHE A 59 6.09 27.74 -12.81
C PHE A 59 6.90 28.03 -14.06
N LEU A 60 6.48 29.03 -14.83
CA LEU A 60 7.23 29.54 -15.97
C LEU A 60 7.94 30.83 -15.57
N ALA A 61 9.20 30.96 -15.98
CA ALA A 61 9.95 32.18 -15.81
C ALA A 61 9.46 33.21 -16.83
N ASP A 62 9.04 34.37 -16.34
CA ASP A 62 8.77 35.53 -17.16
C ASP A 62 10.09 36.23 -17.55
N GLY A 63 10.12 36.89 -18.71
CA GLY A 63 11.32 37.56 -19.24
C GLY A 63 11.89 38.66 -18.32
N ASN A 64 11.17 39.01 -17.26
CA ASN A 64 11.55 40.01 -16.25
C ASN A 64 12.01 39.39 -14.91
N GLY A 65 12.26 38.07 -14.86
CA GLY A 65 12.72 37.36 -13.65
C GLY A 65 11.63 37.02 -12.64
N GLY A 66 10.36 37.27 -12.96
CA GLY A 66 9.21 36.79 -12.19
C GLY A 66 8.87 35.35 -12.54
N PHE A 67 8.19 34.64 -11.64
CA PHE A 67 7.60 33.33 -11.93
C PHE A 67 6.08 33.48 -12.00
N HIS A 68 5.45 32.94 -13.05
CA HIS A 68 4.00 32.83 -13.13
C HIS A 68 3.58 31.37 -13.18
N GLU A 69 2.39 31.08 -12.65
CA GLU A 69 1.80 29.76 -12.67
C GLU A 69 1.49 29.34 -14.12
N ASN A 70 1.89 28.13 -14.48
CA ASN A 70 1.62 27.62 -15.81
C ASN A 70 0.14 27.20 -15.92
N PRO A 71 -0.68 27.87 -16.77
CA PRO A 71 -2.06 27.47 -16.97
C PRO A 71 -2.19 26.06 -17.54
N GLU A 72 -1.19 25.55 -18.27
CA GLU A 72 -1.16 24.17 -18.76
C GLU A 72 -0.97 23.16 -17.62
N PHE A 73 -0.20 23.50 -16.58
CA PHE A 73 -0.05 22.67 -15.38
C PHE A 73 -1.36 22.64 -14.60
N ALA A 74 -1.99 23.79 -14.37
CA ALA A 74 -3.27 23.88 -13.67
C ALA A 74 -4.37 23.07 -14.39
N HIS A 75 -4.43 23.16 -15.72
CA HIS A 75 -5.35 22.36 -16.52
C HIS A 75 -5.02 20.87 -16.46
N PHE A 76 -3.75 20.48 -16.55
CA PHE A 76 -3.31 19.09 -16.39
C PHE A 76 -3.73 18.51 -15.02
N GLU A 77 -3.47 19.22 -13.93
CA GLU A 77 -3.85 18.80 -12.58
C GLU A 77 -5.37 18.68 -12.43
N GLN A 78 -6.12 19.65 -12.94
CA GLN A 78 -7.58 19.64 -12.90
C GLN A 78 -8.14 18.43 -13.65
N GLN A 79 -7.64 18.13 -14.85
CA GLN A 79 -8.07 16.98 -15.64
C GLN A 79 -7.69 15.66 -14.97
N ASN A 80 -6.47 15.56 -14.44
CA ASN A 80 -5.99 14.37 -13.74
C ASN A 80 -6.82 14.09 -12.48
N SER A 81 -7.06 15.12 -11.67
CA SER A 81 -7.87 15.03 -10.45
C SER A 81 -9.33 14.65 -10.77
N ALA A 82 -9.91 15.22 -11.83
CA ALA A 82 -11.26 14.87 -12.27
C ALA A 82 -11.35 13.41 -12.77
N LEU A 83 -10.36 12.94 -13.53
CA LEU A 83 -10.27 11.55 -13.98
C LEU A 83 -10.13 10.59 -12.79
N ALA A 84 -9.27 10.92 -11.81
CA ALA A 84 -9.09 10.13 -10.60
C ALA A 84 -10.39 10.04 -9.78
N SER A 85 -11.07 11.18 -9.56
CA SER A 85 -12.36 11.24 -8.87
C SER A 85 -13.43 10.41 -9.59
N TRP A 86 -13.48 10.47 -10.92
CA TRP A 86 -14.43 9.69 -11.71
C TRP A 86 -14.14 8.19 -11.66
N LEU A 87 -12.88 7.78 -11.82
CA LEU A 87 -12.47 6.39 -11.68
C LEU A 87 -12.80 5.88 -10.28
N LEU A 88 -12.54 6.67 -9.24
CA LEU A 88 -12.87 6.32 -7.86
C LEU A 88 -14.37 6.14 -7.66
N SER A 89 -15.20 7.00 -8.28
CA SER A 89 -16.67 6.88 -8.26
C SER A 89 -17.20 5.65 -9.01
N SER A 90 -16.37 5.06 -9.88
CA SER A 90 -16.71 3.86 -10.65
C SER A 90 -16.33 2.55 -9.96
N ILE A 91 -15.59 2.62 -8.86
CA ILE A 91 -15.18 1.48 -8.04
C ILE A 91 -16.18 1.35 -6.88
N SER A 92 -16.54 0.10 -6.53
CA SER A 92 -17.38 -0.15 -5.36
C SER A 92 -16.72 0.39 -4.09
N GLN A 93 -17.48 1.14 -3.28
CA GLN A 93 -17.03 1.62 -1.96
C GLN A 93 -16.43 0.48 -1.10
N THR A 94 -16.97 -0.74 -1.24
CA THR A 94 -16.49 -1.92 -0.53
C THR A 94 -15.08 -2.34 -0.97
N VAL A 95 -14.80 -2.32 -2.27
CA VAL A 95 -13.46 -2.64 -2.81
C VAL A 95 -12.44 -1.62 -2.35
N LEU A 96 -12.80 -0.33 -2.41
CA LEU A 96 -11.93 0.76 -1.96
C LEU A 96 -11.58 0.64 -0.48
N LEU A 97 -12.57 0.36 0.37
CA LEU A 97 -12.34 0.16 1.80
C LEU A 97 -11.42 -1.03 2.06
N HIS A 98 -11.57 -2.13 1.33
CA HIS A 98 -10.70 -3.29 1.47
C HIS A 98 -9.26 -3.03 0.99
N LEU A 99 -9.06 -2.26 -0.08
CA LEU A 99 -7.72 -1.86 -0.54
C LEU A 99 -7.02 -0.95 0.48
N ILE A 100 -7.74 0.04 1.01
CA ILE A 100 -7.20 0.90 2.07
C ILE A 100 -6.84 0.06 3.30
N ALA A 101 -7.70 -0.88 3.68
CA ALA A 101 -7.45 -1.77 4.80
C ALA A 101 -6.19 -2.63 4.57
N LEU A 102 -6.00 -3.17 3.36
CA LEU A 102 -4.83 -3.98 2.99
C LEU A 102 -3.52 -3.18 3.18
N HIS A 103 -3.40 -2.00 2.59
CA HIS A 103 -2.18 -1.18 2.67
C HIS A 103 -1.94 -0.53 4.04
N SER A 104 -2.99 -0.47 4.88
CA SER A 104 -2.90 0.04 6.25
C SER A 104 -2.59 -1.05 7.27
N GLN A 105 -2.43 -2.32 6.87
CA GLN A 105 -2.06 -3.38 7.80
C GLN A 105 -0.68 -3.15 8.40
N ARG A 106 -0.56 -3.39 9.70
CA ARG A 106 0.69 -3.34 10.47
C ARG A 106 0.70 -4.53 11.42
N LYS A 107 1.87 -5.13 11.65
CA LYS A 107 2.05 -6.19 12.67
C LYS A 107 1.72 -5.63 14.05
N GLY A 108 2.36 -4.52 14.44
CA GLY A 108 2.23 -3.96 15.79
C GLY A 108 2.51 -5.02 16.87
N GLU A 109 1.65 -5.04 17.89
CA GLU A 109 1.68 -5.98 19.01
C GLU A 109 1.11 -7.38 18.69
N LEU A 110 0.62 -7.60 17.47
CA LEU A 110 0.11 -8.91 17.06
C LEU A 110 1.27 -9.90 16.93
N SER A 111 0.98 -11.19 17.18
CA SER A 111 1.88 -12.25 16.73
C SER A 111 2.00 -12.22 15.20
N MET A 112 3.14 -12.69 14.68
CA MET A 112 3.38 -12.77 13.24
C MET A 112 2.28 -13.58 12.55
N LYS A 113 1.84 -14.67 13.17
CA LYS A 113 0.74 -15.50 12.65
C LYS A 113 -0.57 -14.71 12.52
N GLU A 114 -0.95 -13.96 13.54
CA GLU A 114 -2.17 -13.14 13.52
C GLU A 114 -2.10 -12.03 12.48
N PHE A 115 -0.96 -11.34 12.39
CA PHE A 115 -0.72 -10.34 11.36
C PHE A 115 -0.87 -10.91 9.95
N LEU A 116 -0.22 -12.04 9.64
CA LEU A 116 -0.30 -12.70 8.34
C LEU A 116 -1.72 -13.18 8.03
N MET A 117 -2.46 -13.67 9.04
CA MET A 117 -3.87 -14.02 8.87
C MET A 117 -4.75 -12.81 8.55
N LYS A 118 -4.48 -11.64 9.16
CA LYS A 118 -5.22 -10.39 8.84
C LYS A 118 -4.94 -9.91 7.43
N VAL A 119 -3.68 -9.92 6.99
CA VAL A 119 -3.31 -9.58 5.60
C VAL A 119 -4.01 -10.53 4.63
N LYS A 120 -3.93 -11.85 4.89
CA LYS A 120 -4.63 -12.85 4.08
C LYS A 120 -6.14 -12.61 4.04
N SER A 121 -6.77 -12.31 5.18
CA SER A 121 -8.21 -12.01 5.24
C SER A 121 -8.58 -10.79 4.40
N CYS A 122 -7.73 -9.75 4.36
CA CYS A 122 -7.94 -8.61 3.48
C CYS A 122 -7.85 -9.02 2.00
N CYS A 123 -6.86 -9.83 1.63
CA CYS A 123 -6.74 -10.39 0.28
C CYS A 123 -7.94 -11.26 -0.10
N ASP A 124 -8.44 -12.09 0.82
CA ASP A 124 -9.61 -12.96 0.60
C ASP A 124 -10.89 -12.11 0.43
N ASN A 125 -11.04 -11.02 1.20
CA ASN A 125 -12.16 -10.08 1.06
C ASN A 125 -12.11 -9.34 -0.28
N LEU A 126 -10.92 -8.93 -0.73
CA LEU A 126 -10.71 -8.35 -2.07
C LEU A 126 -11.04 -9.36 -3.17
N ALA A 127 -10.57 -10.60 -3.03
CA ALA A 127 -10.86 -11.68 -3.97
C ALA A 127 -12.36 -11.97 -4.04
N SER A 128 -13.09 -11.90 -2.92
CA SER A 128 -14.55 -12.04 -2.89
C SER A 128 -15.30 -10.91 -3.59
N CYS A 129 -14.64 -9.76 -3.79
CA CYS A 129 -15.14 -8.63 -4.56
C CYS A 129 -14.62 -8.63 -6.01
N GLY A 130 -13.91 -9.68 -6.42
CA GLY A 130 -13.33 -9.83 -7.75
C GLY A 130 -11.99 -9.17 -7.99
N GLU A 131 -11.35 -8.64 -6.95
CA GLU A 131 -10.01 -8.05 -7.03
C GLU A 131 -8.97 -9.06 -6.55
N ILE A 132 -8.16 -9.58 -7.48
CA ILE A 132 -7.09 -10.53 -7.16
C ILE A 132 -5.82 -9.75 -6.85
N VAL A 133 -5.44 -9.71 -5.57
CA VAL A 133 -4.15 -9.14 -5.14
C VAL A 133 -2.99 -9.91 -5.78
N GLY A 134 -2.13 -9.19 -6.50
CA GLY A 134 -0.98 -9.79 -7.17
C GLY A 134 0.01 -10.38 -6.15
N LYS A 135 0.75 -11.44 -6.52
CA LYS A 135 1.75 -12.06 -5.63
C LYS A 135 2.80 -11.05 -5.14
N HIS A 136 3.28 -10.20 -6.03
CA HIS A 136 4.27 -9.17 -5.72
C HIS A 136 3.68 -8.13 -4.74
N GLU A 137 2.47 -7.64 -5.01
CA GLU A 137 1.78 -6.69 -4.15
C GLU A 137 1.46 -7.27 -2.77
N HIS A 138 1.06 -8.53 -2.69
CA HIS A 138 0.86 -9.24 -1.43
C HIS A 138 2.16 -9.26 -0.61
N VAL A 139 3.27 -9.64 -1.23
CA VAL A 139 4.59 -9.63 -0.59
C VAL A 139 4.96 -8.22 -0.11
N THR A 140 4.84 -7.21 -0.97
CA THR A 140 5.15 -5.82 -0.62
C THR A 140 4.27 -5.32 0.53
N THR A 141 2.99 -5.69 0.56
CA THR A 141 2.07 -5.35 1.65
C THR A 141 2.52 -5.95 2.98
N ILE A 142 2.95 -7.22 2.98
CA ILE A 142 3.48 -7.87 4.18
C ILE A 142 4.70 -7.10 4.67
N LEU A 143 5.69 -6.85 3.80
CA LEU A 143 6.95 -6.18 4.18
C LEU A 143 6.72 -4.77 4.71
N ASN A 144 5.85 -3.98 4.07
CA ASN A 144 5.51 -2.62 4.52
C ASN A 144 4.77 -2.60 5.87
N GLY A 145 4.17 -3.73 6.27
CA GLY A 145 3.49 -3.89 7.54
C GLY A 145 4.41 -4.32 8.70
N LEU A 146 5.67 -4.65 8.42
CA LEU A 146 6.62 -5.14 9.41
C LEU A 146 7.26 -4.00 10.22
N PRO A 147 7.54 -4.23 11.51
CA PRO A 147 8.27 -3.28 12.35
C PRO A 147 9.80 -3.42 12.14
N PRO A 148 10.59 -2.45 12.65
CA PRO A 148 12.03 -2.41 12.42
C PRO A 148 12.82 -3.63 12.94
N GLU A 149 12.28 -4.42 13.88
CA GLU A 149 12.97 -5.64 14.32
C GLU A 149 13.06 -6.74 13.23
N TYR A 150 12.35 -6.59 12.11
CA TYR A 150 12.42 -7.49 10.94
C TYR A 150 13.22 -6.92 9.77
N GLU A 151 13.96 -5.81 9.93
CA GLU A 151 14.75 -5.16 8.86
C GLU A 151 15.70 -6.11 8.11
N SER A 152 16.29 -7.08 8.82
CA SER A 152 17.14 -8.10 8.19
C SER A 152 16.37 -8.94 7.15
N VAL A 153 15.15 -9.35 7.48
CA VAL A 153 14.26 -10.09 6.57
C VAL A 153 13.82 -9.19 5.42
N ILE A 154 13.44 -7.94 5.69
CA ILE A 154 13.04 -6.96 4.66
C ILE A 154 14.18 -6.77 3.65
N THR A 155 15.41 -6.59 4.14
CA THR A 155 16.60 -6.42 3.29
C THR A 155 16.87 -7.66 2.44
N ILE A 156 16.86 -8.85 3.06
CA ILE A 156 17.07 -10.13 2.34
C ILE A 156 16.04 -10.32 1.23
N VAL A 157 14.77 -9.99 1.51
CA VAL A 157 13.68 -10.14 0.54
C VAL A 157 13.81 -9.12 -0.59
N THR A 158 14.12 -7.87 -0.27
CA THR A 158 14.19 -6.75 -1.23
C THR A 158 15.40 -6.84 -2.15
N VAL A 159 16.55 -7.31 -1.67
CA VAL A 159 17.81 -7.41 -2.46
C VAL A 159 17.85 -8.67 -3.33
N SER A 160 17.00 -9.66 -3.04
CA SER A 160 16.97 -10.91 -3.79
C SER A 160 16.60 -10.70 -5.25
N GLN A 161 17.41 -11.28 -6.14
CA GLN A 161 17.14 -11.34 -7.58
C GLN A 161 16.04 -12.34 -7.94
N VAL A 162 15.67 -13.23 -7.01
CA VAL A 162 14.60 -14.21 -7.18
C VAL A 162 13.36 -13.72 -6.43
N PRO A 163 12.20 -13.57 -7.10
CA PRO A 163 10.97 -13.14 -6.45
C PRO A 163 10.52 -14.19 -5.44
N TYR A 164 10.37 -13.77 -4.19
CA TYR A 164 9.87 -14.63 -3.13
C TYR A 164 8.39 -14.94 -3.32
N THR A 165 8.00 -16.15 -2.91
CA THR A 165 6.58 -16.52 -2.83
C THR A 165 6.00 -16.06 -1.50
N VAL A 166 4.69 -15.79 -1.47
CA VAL A 166 3.95 -15.45 -0.24
C VAL A 166 4.16 -16.52 0.83
N GLN A 167 4.13 -17.80 0.43
CA GLN A 167 4.38 -18.92 1.34
C GLN A 167 5.82 -18.92 1.89
N GLY A 168 6.82 -18.67 1.04
CA GLY A 168 8.22 -18.63 1.46
C GLY A 168 8.49 -17.53 2.50
N ILE A 169 7.95 -16.33 2.27
CA ILE A 169 8.04 -15.23 3.23
C ILE A 169 7.26 -15.53 4.51
N THR A 170 6.06 -16.11 4.40
CA THR A 170 5.26 -16.52 5.56
C THR A 170 6.03 -17.47 6.47
N SER A 171 6.64 -18.51 5.91
CA SER A 171 7.46 -19.46 6.68
C SER A 171 8.69 -18.77 7.30
N MET A 172 9.41 -17.96 6.52
CA MET A 172 10.60 -17.25 7.01
C MET A 172 10.29 -16.32 8.18
N LEU A 173 9.17 -15.58 8.12
CA LEU A 173 8.75 -14.67 9.18
C LEU A 173 8.33 -15.41 10.45
N LEU A 174 7.60 -16.52 10.32
CA LEU A 174 7.21 -17.37 11.46
C LEU A 174 8.43 -18.01 12.14
N ASP A 175 9.39 -18.51 11.35
CA ASP A 175 10.63 -19.08 11.87
C ASP A 175 11.48 -18.02 12.57
N THR A 176 11.48 -16.79 12.05
CA THR A 176 12.18 -15.65 12.67
C THR A 176 11.57 -15.30 14.02
N GLU A 177 10.24 -15.20 14.12
CA GLU A 177 9.55 -14.93 15.39
C GLU A 177 9.80 -16.03 16.43
N ALA A 178 9.74 -17.30 16.02
CA ALA A 178 10.02 -18.43 16.91
C ALA A 178 11.44 -18.36 17.50
N ARG A 179 12.44 -17.98 16.67
CA ARG A 179 13.83 -17.78 17.13
C ARG A 179 13.96 -16.59 18.08
N GLN A 180 13.27 -15.49 17.83
CA GLN A 180 13.27 -14.31 18.71
C GLN A 180 12.71 -14.64 20.10
N GLN A 181 11.65 -15.46 20.18
CA GLN A 181 11.07 -15.89 21.46
C GLN A 181 12.04 -16.74 22.30
N VAL A 182 12.80 -17.63 21.66
CA VAL A 182 13.82 -18.45 22.34
C VAL A 182 14.92 -17.56 22.93
N VAL A 183 15.46 -16.63 22.15
CA VAL A 183 16.50 -15.69 22.61
C VAL A 183 16.00 -14.83 23.77
N SER A 184 14.76 -14.34 23.69
CA SER A 184 14.15 -13.56 24.79
C SER A 184 14.03 -14.37 26.08
N ASN A 185 13.63 -15.64 26.00
CA ASN A 185 13.51 -16.51 27.17
C ASN A 185 14.88 -16.87 27.79
N GLU A 186 15.90 -17.11 26.97
CA GLU A 186 17.26 -17.39 27.46
C GLU A 186 17.83 -16.20 28.25
N VAL A 187 17.65 -14.98 27.75
CA VAL A 187 18.09 -13.75 28.43
C VAL A 187 17.35 -13.57 29.77
N SER A 188 16.03 -13.80 29.83
CA SER A 188 15.27 -13.73 31.08
C SER A 188 15.64 -14.84 32.07
N SER A 189 15.96 -16.05 31.60
CA SER A 189 16.36 -17.17 32.46
C SER A 189 17.77 -16.98 33.06
N SER A 190 18.68 -16.37 32.31
CA SER A 190 20.06 -16.09 32.74
C SER A 190 20.14 -15.03 33.85
N ALA A 191 19.17 -14.12 33.91
CA ALA A 191 19.09 -13.09 34.96
C ALA A 191 18.69 -13.65 36.34
N ASN A 192 17.97 -14.78 36.39
CA ASN A 192 17.50 -15.37 37.65
C ASN A 192 18.57 -16.22 38.38
N LEU A 193 19.62 -16.66 37.69
CA LEU A 193 20.67 -17.49 38.28
C LEU A 193 21.65 -16.71 39.17
N VAL A 194 21.82 -15.40 38.95
CA VAL A 194 22.80 -14.56 39.68
C VAL A 194 22.27 -14.01 41.01
N SER A 195 20.95 -13.97 41.21
CA SER A 195 20.36 -13.42 42.44
C SER A 195 20.18 -14.42 43.58
N SER A 196 20.35 -15.73 43.33
CA SER A 196 20.18 -16.78 44.35
C SER A 196 21.47 -17.22 45.05
N GLU A 197 22.63 -16.67 44.70
CA GLU A 197 23.95 -17.16 45.17
C GLU A 197 24.61 -16.26 46.23
N SER A 198 23.82 -15.50 47.00
CA SER A 198 24.35 -14.67 48.10
C SER A 198 23.52 -14.81 49.38
N SER A 199 23.40 -16.02 49.91
CA SER A 199 22.94 -16.28 51.29
C SER A 199 23.37 -17.69 51.67
N ASP A 200 24.60 -17.86 52.15
CA ASP A 200 24.95 -18.82 53.23
C ASP A 200 26.46 -19.03 53.29
N THR A 201 27.16 -18.15 54.00
CA THR A 201 28.41 -18.54 54.68
C THR A 201 28.66 -17.63 55.88
N SER A 202 27.88 -17.80 56.94
CA SER A 202 28.30 -17.36 58.29
C SER A 202 28.64 -18.60 59.11
N GLY A 203 29.82 -19.16 58.82
CA GLY A 203 30.41 -20.24 59.60
C GLY A 203 31.03 -19.67 60.87
N SER A 204 30.48 -20.08 62.01
CA SER A 204 30.93 -19.76 63.36
C SER A 204 32.38 -20.18 63.63
N ILE A 205 33.16 -19.31 64.27
CA ILE A 205 34.54 -19.58 64.72
C ILE A 205 34.47 -20.28 66.10
N PRO A 206 35.09 -21.46 66.30
CA PRO A 206 35.30 -22.00 67.63
C PRO A 206 36.61 -21.49 68.24
N THR A 207 36.49 -21.01 69.47
CA THR A 207 37.58 -20.74 70.41
C THR A 207 38.34 -22.01 70.78
N TYR A 208 39.67 -21.97 70.69
CA TYR A 208 40.59 -22.34 71.79
C TYR A 208 42.00 -21.82 71.50
#